data_AF-A0A1F2V2N6-F1
#
_entry.id   AF-A0A1F2V2N6-F1
#
_cell.length_a   1.000
_cell.length_b   1.000
_cell.length_c   1.000
_cell.angle_alpha   90.00
_cell.angle_beta   90.00
_cell.angle_gamma   90.00
#
_symmetry.space_group_name_H-M   'P 1'
#
loop_
_entity.id
_entity.type
_entity.pdbx_description
1 polymer ?
#
loop_
_entity_poly.entity_id
_entity_poly.type
_entity_poly.pdbx_seq_one_letter_code
_entity_poly.pdbx_strand_id
1 'polypeptide(L)'
;MMKKLRSGSLLAVVSIFLGCGFLSYETHAQNNLQPVERVTVYDANAKRVGVVLGFHPGAGLGIPIIAFRVDGRLATLLVEPHRFFGFGATGSAGNLLFESANCAGTPFLSGAPSPSLAVNNVLDGTKLYANEYPTQRTIIVRSQGSTSQSNVPCEPVNPFQVVASPLRFLIDLGTQFQPPFTLR
;
A
#
# COMPACT_ATOMS: atom_id res chain seq x y z
N MET A 1 66.56 5.63 60.59
CA MET A 1 65.16 5.53 61.04
C MET A 1 64.24 5.53 59.81
N MET A 2 63.98 4.36 59.22
CA MET A 2 63.16 4.23 58.00
C MET A 2 61.70 3.95 58.38
N LYS A 3 60.80 4.87 58.04
CA LYS A 3 59.36 4.71 58.24
C LYS A 3 58.80 3.74 57.19
N LYS A 4 58.31 2.58 57.66
CA LYS A 4 57.48 1.64 56.89
C LYS A 4 56.25 2.37 56.36
N LEU A 5 56.18 2.61 55.05
CA LEU A 5 54.93 2.97 54.39
C LEU A 5 54.01 1.74 54.37
N ARG A 6 52.85 1.91 55.00
CA ARG A 6 51.83 0.89 55.25
C ARG A 6 51.17 0.44 53.95
N SER A 7 51.19 -0.87 53.69
CA SER A 7 50.64 -1.56 52.52
C SER A 7 49.12 -1.48 52.35
N GLY A 8 48.39 -0.87 53.30
CA GLY A 8 46.92 -0.74 53.23
C GLY A 8 46.42 0.28 52.20
N SER A 9 47.27 1.17 51.71
CA SER A 9 46.85 2.24 50.77
C SER A 9 46.85 1.80 49.31
N LEU A 10 47.57 0.72 48.96
CA LEU A 10 47.69 0.27 47.58
C LEU A 10 46.46 -0.51 47.12
N LEU A 11 45.82 -1.26 48.03
CA LEU A 11 44.62 -2.03 47.73
C LEU A 11 43.41 -1.14 47.42
N ALA A 12 43.26 -0.02 48.15
CA ALA A 12 42.18 0.93 47.96
C ALA A 12 42.25 1.66 46.60
N VAL A 13 43.46 1.92 46.09
CA VAL A 13 43.65 2.58 44.79
C VAL A 13 43.29 1.63 43.64
N VAL A 14 43.63 0.34 43.74
CA VAL A 14 43.31 -0.66 42.70
C VAL A 14 41.79 -0.90 42.60
N SER A 15 41.06 -0.87 43.71
CA SER A 15 39.59 -1.04 43.72
C SER A 15 38.83 0.13 43.07
N ILE A 16 39.36 1.36 43.17
CA ILE A 16 38.74 2.54 42.55
C ILE A 16 38.93 2.51 41.03
N PHE A 17 40.09 2.06 40.53
CA PHE A 17 40.32 1.95 39.09
C PHE A 17 39.52 0.81 38.41
N LEU A 18 39.24 -0.28 39.12
CA LEU A 18 38.39 -1.37 38.61
C LEU A 18 36.88 -1.06 38.69
N GLY A 19 36.45 -0.15 39.57
CA GLY A 19 35.05 0.28 39.69
C GLY A 19 34.60 1.30 38.63
N CYS A 20 35.52 2.02 37.98
CA CYS A 20 35.20 2.98 36.93
C CYS A 20 35.06 2.37 35.53
N GLY A 21 35.35 1.07 35.35
CA GLY A 21 35.25 0.38 34.07
C GLY A 21 33.84 0.00 33.62
N PHE A 22 32.82 0.24 34.46
CA PHE A 22 31.40 -0.09 34.17
C PHE A 22 30.50 1.14 34.03
N LEU A 23 31.06 2.34 33.87
CA LEU A 23 30.28 3.52 33.53
C LEU A 23 30.11 3.59 32.02
N SER A 24 28.91 3.19 31.61
CA SER A 24 28.25 3.70 30.42
C SER A 24 28.83 3.22 29.08
N TYR A 25 28.53 1.96 28.73
CA TYR A 25 28.14 1.76 27.33
C TYR A 25 26.84 2.55 27.14
N GLU A 26 26.95 3.83 26.79
CA GLU A 26 25.90 4.49 26.05
C GLU A 26 25.81 3.74 24.73
N THR A 27 24.91 2.76 24.68
CA THR A 27 24.40 2.24 23.43
C THR A 27 23.71 3.42 22.73
N HIS A 28 24.48 4.20 21.96
CA HIS A 28 23.97 5.21 21.04
C HIS A 28 23.26 4.49 19.87
N ALA A 29 22.13 3.85 20.16
CA ALA A 29 21.21 3.32 19.17
C ALA A 29 20.27 4.40 18.62
N GLN A 30 20.43 5.66 19.03
CA GLN A 30 19.56 6.76 18.67
C GLN A 30 20.43 7.94 18.25
N ASN A 31 20.59 8.20 16.96
CA ASN A 31 20.86 9.57 16.43
C ASN A 31 20.86 9.69 14.90
N ASN A 32 20.81 8.60 14.12
CA ASN A 32 20.74 8.69 12.65
C ASN A 32 19.35 8.38 12.06
N LEU A 33 18.31 8.30 12.88
CA LEU A 33 16.94 8.17 12.39
C LEU A 33 16.43 9.57 12.01
N GLN A 34 16.56 9.91 10.73
CA GLN A 34 15.90 11.08 10.17
C GLN A 34 14.52 10.64 9.64
N PRO A 35 13.41 11.23 10.14
CA PRO A 35 12.11 10.96 9.55
C PRO A 35 12.12 11.41 8.10
N VAL A 36 11.71 10.53 7.19
CA VAL A 36 11.49 10.91 5.79
C VAL A 36 10.15 11.64 5.73
N GLU A 37 10.18 12.97 5.70
CA GLU A 37 8.97 13.75 5.56
C GLU A 37 8.43 13.64 4.12
N ARG A 38 7.18 13.19 3.98
CA ARG A 38 6.37 13.27 2.75
C ARG A 38 6.92 12.50 1.54
N VAL A 39 7.22 11.22 1.74
CA VAL A 39 7.46 10.28 0.63
C VAL A 39 6.36 10.44 -0.43
N THR A 40 6.77 10.69 -1.67
CA THR A 40 5.87 10.98 -2.79
C THR A 40 6.16 10.04 -3.95
N VAL A 41 5.09 9.60 -4.62
CA VAL A 41 5.20 8.80 -5.85
C VAL A 41 5.31 9.73 -7.06
N TYR A 42 6.28 9.45 -7.91
CA TYR A 42 6.50 10.10 -9.19
C TYR A 42 6.42 9.10 -10.33
N ASP A 43 5.95 9.55 -11.48
CA ASP A 43 5.98 8.77 -12.72
C ASP A 43 7.34 8.91 -13.46
N ALA A 44 7.47 8.25 -14.62
CA ALA A 44 8.70 8.26 -15.42
C ALA A 44 9.14 9.65 -15.88
N ASN A 45 8.20 10.59 -16.02
CA ASN A 45 8.43 11.96 -16.46
C ASN A 45 8.59 12.93 -15.28
N ALA A 46 8.83 12.40 -14.07
CA ALA A 46 8.89 13.17 -12.83
C ALA A 46 7.60 13.95 -12.51
N LYS A 47 6.45 13.54 -13.07
CA LYS A 47 5.14 14.07 -12.69
C LYS A 47 4.75 13.47 -11.34
N ARG A 48 4.31 14.32 -10.42
CA ARG A 48 3.80 13.88 -9.11
C ARG A 48 2.50 13.11 -9.28
N VAL A 49 2.47 11.88 -8.78
CA VAL A 49 1.30 11.00 -8.79
C VAL A 49 0.47 11.18 -7.51
N GLY A 50 1.12 11.16 -6.34
CA GLY A 50 0.43 11.26 -5.05
C GLY A 50 1.37 11.17 -3.85
N VAL A 51 0.87 11.56 -2.67
CA VAL A 51 1.60 11.39 -1.40
C VAL A 51 1.36 9.99 -0.88
N VAL A 52 2.42 9.37 -0.34
CA VAL A 52 2.31 8.06 0.32
C VAL A 52 1.66 8.24 1.69
N LEU A 53 0.51 7.58 1.88
CA LEU A 53 -0.22 7.53 3.15
C LEU A 53 0.33 6.44 4.10
N GLY A 54 1.00 5.45 3.54
CA GLY A 54 1.54 4.30 4.25
C GLY A 54 1.93 3.21 3.28
N PHE A 55 2.24 2.03 3.81
CA PHE A 55 2.64 0.88 3.01
C PHE A 55 1.73 -0.31 3.33
N HIS A 56 1.22 -0.97 2.29
CA HIS A 56 0.50 -2.21 2.46
C HIS A 56 1.51 -3.33 2.74
N PRO A 57 1.31 -4.12 3.82
CA PRO A 57 2.16 -5.26 4.14
C PRO A 57 1.90 -6.36 3.11
N GLY A 58 2.74 -6.44 2.07
CA GLY A 58 2.68 -7.46 1.02
C GLY A 58 4.08 -7.87 0.58
N ALA A 59 4.24 -9.15 0.21
CA ALA A 59 5.38 -9.79 -0.47
C ALA A 59 6.79 -9.15 -0.32
N GLY A 60 7.22 -8.85 0.91
CA GLY A 60 8.62 -8.53 1.24
C GLY A 60 9.08 -7.08 1.00
N LEU A 61 8.39 -6.30 0.16
CA LEU A 61 8.63 -4.88 -0.05
C LEU A 61 7.29 -4.15 0.12
N GLY A 62 7.19 -3.27 1.13
CA GLY A 62 5.96 -2.53 1.38
C GLY A 62 5.48 -1.81 0.12
N ILE A 63 4.22 -2.05 -0.29
CA ILE A 63 3.66 -1.41 -1.49
C ILE A 63 3.07 -0.05 -1.08
N PRO A 64 3.54 1.08 -1.63
CA PRO A 64 3.07 2.40 -1.24
C PRO A 64 1.59 2.56 -1.55
N ILE A 65 0.87 3.14 -0.58
CA ILE A 65 -0.52 3.52 -0.67
C ILE A 65 -0.57 5.01 -0.99
N ILE A 66 -1.18 5.41 -2.10
CA ILE A 66 -1.40 6.81 -2.43
C ILE A 66 -2.87 7.18 -2.30
N ALA A 67 -3.13 8.46 -2.10
CA ALA A 67 -4.47 9.02 -2.27
C ALA A 67 -4.48 10.27 -3.14
N PHE A 68 -5.55 10.43 -3.89
CA PHE A 68 -5.83 11.60 -4.72
C PHE A 68 -7.35 11.78 -4.88
N ARG A 69 -7.78 12.89 -5.50
CA ARG A 69 -9.19 13.15 -5.80
C ARG A 69 -9.45 13.10 -7.30
N VAL A 70 -10.56 12.47 -7.69
CA VAL A 70 -11.11 12.50 -9.06
C VAL A 70 -12.58 12.83 -8.95
N ASP A 71 -13.05 13.84 -9.66
CA ASP A 71 -14.44 14.32 -9.62
C ASP A 71 -14.97 14.51 -8.18
N GLY A 72 -14.15 15.11 -7.31
CA GLY A 72 -14.48 15.34 -5.89
C GLY A 72 -14.44 14.09 -4.99
N ARG A 73 -14.31 12.88 -5.55
CA ARG A 73 -14.23 11.63 -4.80
C ARG A 73 -12.78 11.34 -4.39
N LEU A 74 -12.59 10.92 -3.14
CA LEU A 74 -11.31 10.40 -2.68
C LEU A 74 -11.07 9.02 -3.32
N ALA A 75 -9.88 8.80 -3.86
CA ALA A 75 -9.41 7.51 -4.33
C ALA A 75 -8.15 7.11 -3.56
N THR A 76 -8.02 5.82 -3.23
CA THR A 76 -6.87 5.25 -2.53
C THR A 76 -6.40 4.02 -3.27
N LEU A 77 -5.14 4.01 -3.71
CA LEU A 77 -4.60 2.95 -4.56
C LEU A 77 -3.23 2.49 -4.07
N LEU A 78 -2.92 1.24 -4.34
CA LEU A 78 -1.56 0.70 -4.23
C LEU A 78 -0.79 1.03 -5.51
N VAL A 79 0.49 1.35 -5.39
CA VAL A 79 1.35 1.64 -6.55
C VAL A 79 2.54 0.69 -6.58
N GLU A 80 2.60 -0.15 -7.60
CA GLU A 80 3.81 -0.89 -7.96
C GLU A 80 4.60 -0.12 -9.01
N PRO A 81 5.88 -0.48 -9.27
CA PRO A 81 6.69 0.19 -10.27
C PRO A 81 6.05 0.31 -11.66
N HIS A 82 5.12 -0.56 -12.05
CA HIS A 82 4.55 -0.56 -13.41
C HIS A 82 3.04 -0.35 -13.49
N ARG A 83 2.34 -0.20 -12.36
CA ARG A 83 0.87 -0.23 -12.33
C ARG A 83 0.27 0.25 -11.01
N PHE A 84 -1.04 0.50 -11.05
CA PHE A 84 -1.87 0.74 -9.87
C PHE A 84 -2.67 -0.50 -9.49
N PHE A 85 -3.13 -0.58 -8.24
CA PHE A 85 -4.13 -1.55 -7.82
C PHE A 85 -5.16 -0.96 -6.89
N GLY A 86 -6.31 -1.61 -6.93
CA GLY A 86 -7.33 -1.46 -5.92
C GLY A 86 -6.98 -2.12 -4.59
N PHE A 87 -7.60 -1.61 -3.52
CA PHE A 87 -7.70 -2.34 -2.27
C PHE A 87 -8.85 -3.33 -2.38
N GLY A 88 -8.56 -4.61 -2.59
CA GLY A 88 -9.55 -5.65 -2.32
C GLY A 88 -9.87 -5.65 -0.82
N ALA A 89 -11.15 -5.62 -0.45
CA ALA A 89 -11.53 -5.88 0.93
C ALA A 89 -10.89 -7.21 1.35
N THR A 90 -10.12 -7.15 2.42
CA THR A 90 -9.40 -8.27 3.04
C THR A 90 -10.18 -9.58 2.95
N GLY A 91 -9.70 -10.53 2.15
CA GLY A 91 -10.21 -11.91 2.11
C GLY A 91 -10.83 -12.36 0.79
N SER A 92 -11.16 -11.45 -0.12
CA SER A 92 -11.57 -11.80 -1.49
C SER A 92 -11.06 -10.71 -2.41
N ALA A 93 -10.14 -11.04 -3.31
CA ALA A 93 -9.88 -10.18 -4.46
C ALA A 93 -11.25 -9.83 -5.07
N GLY A 94 -11.64 -8.55 -5.05
CA GLY A 94 -12.91 -8.16 -5.61
C GLY A 94 -12.82 -8.37 -7.11
N ASN A 95 -13.38 -9.47 -7.62
CA ASN A 95 -13.43 -9.69 -9.05
C ASN A 95 -14.45 -8.71 -9.64
N LEU A 96 -14.03 -7.95 -10.65
CA LEU A 96 -14.94 -7.18 -11.49
C LEU A 96 -15.69 -8.17 -12.37
N LEU A 97 -17.01 -8.11 -12.32
CA LEU A 97 -17.89 -9.02 -13.05
C LEU A 97 -18.40 -8.33 -14.31
N PHE A 98 -18.57 -9.09 -15.39
CA PHE A 98 -19.04 -8.55 -16.66
C PHE A 98 -20.13 -9.44 -17.28
N GLU A 99 -21.12 -8.81 -17.91
CA GLU A 99 -22.14 -9.51 -18.70
C GLU A 99 -21.64 -9.95 -20.09
N SER A 100 -20.49 -9.44 -20.52
CA SER A 100 -19.78 -9.86 -21.74
C SER A 100 -18.79 -10.99 -21.44
N ALA A 101 -18.39 -11.75 -22.46
CA ALA A 101 -17.41 -12.83 -22.33
C ALA A 101 -15.94 -12.36 -22.40
N ASN A 102 -15.71 -11.06 -22.65
CA ASN A 102 -14.40 -10.45 -22.91
C ASN A 102 -14.15 -9.19 -22.06
N CYS A 103 -14.87 -9.05 -20.94
CA CYS A 103 -14.81 -7.89 -20.04
C CYS A 103 -15.04 -6.54 -20.72
N ALA A 104 -15.73 -6.54 -21.86
CA ALA A 104 -16.26 -5.32 -22.44
C ALA A 104 -17.48 -4.83 -21.64
N GLY A 105 -17.68 -3.51 -21.66
CA GLY A 105 -18.83 -2.86 -21.05
C GLY A 105 -18.63 -2.47 -19.59
N THR A 106 -19.74 -2.35 -18.87
CA THR A 106 -19.76 -1.87 -17.49
C THR A 106 -19.32 -3.01 -16.55
N PRO A 107 -18.30 -2.81 -15.69
CA PRO A 107 -17.97 -3.77 -14.65
C PRO A 107 -18.96 -3.68 -13.48
N PHE A 108 -19.13 -4.80 -12.78
CA PHE A 108 -19.98 -4.90 -11.60
C PHE A 108 -19.21 -5.46 -10.40
N LEU A 109 -19.64 -5.10 -9.19
CA LEU A 109 -19.20 -5.74 -7.95
C LEU A 109 -20.36 -6.53 -7.33
N SER A 110 -20.12 -7.79 -7.00
CA SER A 110 -21.05 -8.59 -6.19
C SER A 110 -20.96 -8.22 -4.72
N GLY A 111 -22.06 -8.45 -4.00
CA GLY A 111 -22.17 -8.20 -2.56
C GLY A 111 -22.63 -6.79 -2.21
N ALA A 112 -23.00 -6.60 -0.94
CA ALA A 112 -23.21 -5.25 -0.40
C ALA A 112 -21.82 -4.60 -0.28
N PRO A 113 -21.53 -3.54 -1.05
CA PRO A 113 -20.26 -2.85 -0.86
C PRO A 113 -20.24 -2.33 0.57
N SER A 114 -19.23 -2.74 1.35
CA SER A 114 -18.91 -2.01 2.57
C SER A 114 -18.77 -0.54 2.17
N PRO A 115 -19.45 0.41 2.86
CA PRO A 115 -19.37 1.82 2.53
C PRO A 115 -17.89 2.24 2.58
N SER A 116 -17.29 2.39 1.40
CA SER A 116 -15.91 2.78 1.29
C SER A 116 -15.85 4.30 1.25
N LEU A 117 -15.06 4.88 2.15
CA LEU A 117 -14.75 6.31 2.15
C LEU A 117 -13.90 6.72 0.94
N ALA A 118 -13.32 5.75 0.23
CA ALA A 118 -12.47 5.98 -0.93
C ALA A 118 -12.75 4.99 -2.07
N VAL A 119 -12.63 5.47 -3.30
CA VAL A 119 -12.68 4.65 -4.50
C VAL A 119 -11.40 3.85 -4.65
N ASN A 120 -11.55 2.56 -4.93
CA ASN A 120 -10.44 1.60 -4.93
C ASN A 120 -10.64 0.48 -5.95
N ASN A 121 -11.55 0.59 -6.93
CA ASN A 121 -11.73 -0.46 -7.93
C ASN A 121 -10.93 -0.12 -9.18
N VAL A 122 -9.91 -0.93 -9.48
CA VAL A 122 -9.03 -0.73 -10.64
C VAL A 122 -9.11 -1.95 -11.56
N LEU A 123 -9.35 -1.72 -12.85
CA LEU A 123 -9.21 -2.74 -13.90
C LEU A 123 -7.92 -2.49 -14.69
N ASP A 124 -7.26 -3.56 -15.11
CA ASP A 124 -6.05 -3.52 -15.95
C ASP A 124 -4.93 -2.63 -15.38
N GLY A 125 -4.90 -2.46 -14.05
CA GLY A 125 -3.93 -1.63 -13.34
C GLY A 125 -3.97 -0.13 -13.64
N THR A 126 -5.01 0.38 -14.34
CA THR A 126 -5.07 1.77 -14.82
C THR A 126 -6.46 2.39 -14.78
N LYS A 127 -7.52 1.62 -15.08
CA LYS A 127 -8.88 2.16 -15.18
C LYS A 127 -9.54 2.16 -13.82
N LEU A 128 -9.84 3.34 -13.29
CA LEU A 128 -10.45 3.53 -11.98
C LEU A 128 -11.97 3.62 -12.09
N TYR A 129 -12.67 2.88 -11.23
CA TYR A 129 -14.13 2.85 -11.20
C TYR A 129 -14.69 3.12 -9.80
N ALA A 130 -15.77 3.89 -9.74
CA ALA A 130 -16.52 4.14 -8.52
C ALA A 130 -17.76 3.25 -8.44
N ASN A 131 -18.14 2.88 -7.22
CA ASN A 131 -19.42 2.22 -7.00
C ASN A 131 -20.60 3.21 -7.13
N GLU A 132 -21.66 2.78 -7.79
CA GLU A 132 -22.96 3.46 -7.84
C GLU A 132 -23.92 2.86 -6.82
N TYR A 133 -23.60 3.02 -5.54
CA TYR A 133 -24.54 2.69 -4.46
C TYR A 133 -25.74 3.66 -4.46
N PRO A 134 -26.99 3.22 -4.21
CA PRO A 134 -27.45 1.86 -3.84
C PRO A 134 -27.91 0.99 -5.02
N THR A 135 -27.54 1.31 -6.26
CA THR A 135 -28.10 0.60 -7.42
C THR A 135 -27.56 -0.84 -7.48
N GLN A 136 -28.45 -1.82 -7.31
CA GLN A 136 -28.15 -3.24 -7.46
C GLN A 136 -29.13 -3.87 -8.43
N ARG A 137 -28.63 -4.79 -9.27
CA ARG A 137 -29.48 -5.59 -10.15
C ARG A 137 -28.94 -7.00 -10.31
N THR A 138 -29.82 -7.91 -10.69
CA THR A 138 -29.42 -9.23 -11.16
C THR A 138 -28.74 -9.09 -12.53
N ILE A 139 -27.56 -9.68 -12.67
CA ILE A 139 -26.80 -9.76 -13.91
C ILE A 139 -26.50 -11.22 -14.24
N ILE A 140 -26.25 -11.52 -15.51
CA ILE A 140 -25.68 -12.81 -15.93
C ILE A 140 -24.19 -12.61 -16.19
N VAL A 141 -23.35 -13.07 -15.28
CA VAL A 141 -21.89 -12.96 -15.39
C VAL A 141 -21.39 -13.92 -16.46
N ARG A 142 -20.52 -13.44 -17.35
CA ARG A 142 -19.88 -14.23 -18.41
C ARG A 142 -18.35 -14.11 -18.43
N SER A 143 -17.80 -13.11 -17.76
CA SER A 143 -16.36 -13.00 -17.51
C SER A 143 -16.07 -12.26 -16.21
N GLN A 144 -14.84 -12.43 -15.72
CA GLN A 144 -14.34 -11.78 -14.51
C GLN A 144 -12.95 -11.15 -14.77
N GLY A 145 -12.70 -9.99 -14.18
CA GLY A 145 -11.38 -9.35 -14.16
C GLY A 145 -10.90 -9.14 -12.72
N SER A 146 -9.62 -9.33 -12.46
CA SER A 146 -9.08 -9.12 -11.11
C SER A 146 -8.78 -7.64 -10.85
N THR A 147 -9.16 -7.14 -9.67
CA THR A 147 -8.71 -5.81 -9.18
C THR A 147 -7.33 -5.85 -8.51
N SER A 148 -6.82 -7.05 -8.19
CA SER A 148 -5.66 -7.22 -7.31
C SER A 148 -4.52 -8.06 -7.91
N GLN A 149 -4.70 -8.76 -9.04
CA GLN A 149 -3.67 -9.61 -9.66
C GLN A 149 -3.48 -9.24 -11.14
N SER A 150 -2.25 -8.89 -11.56
CA SER A 150 -1.92 -8.45 -12.94
C SER A 150 -2.08 -9.54 -13.99
N ASN A 151 -1.92 -10.79 -13.57
CA ASN A 151 -1.71 -11.88 -14.50
C ASN A 151 -2.95 -12.75 -14.68
N VAL A 152 -4.07 -12.37 -14.09
CA VAL A 152 -5.38 -12.92 -14.42
C VAL A 152 -6.02 -11.92 -15.37
N PRO A 153 -5.77 -12.04 -16.70
CA PRO A 153 -6.48 -11.23 -17.67
C PRO A 153 -7.98 -11.44 -17.50
N CYS A 154 -8.78 -10.63 -18.20
CA CYS A 154 -10.20 -10.95 -18.31
C CYS A 154 -10.39 -12.44 -18.64
N GLU A 155 -11.07 -13.17 -17.76
CA GLU A 155 -11.28 -14.61 -17.90
C GLU A 155 -12.77 -14.90 -18.12
N PRO A 156 -13.14 -15.60 -19.21
CA PRO A 156 -14.50 -16.06 -19.40
C PRO A 156 -14.85 -17.11 -18.33
N VAL A 157 -16.09 -17.09 -17.87
CA VAL A 157 -16.61 -18.03 -16.86
C VAL A 157 -17.89 -18.69 -17.34
N ASN A 158 -18.22 -19.85 -16.76
CA ASN A 158 -19.54 -20.44 -16.97
C ASN A 158 -20.62 -19.45 -16.54
N PRO A 159 -21.65 -19.16 -17.36
CA PRO A 159 -22.62 -18.15 -17.02
C PRO A 159 -23.35 -18.44 -15.71
N PHE A 160 -23.38 -17.46 -14.80
CA PHE A 160 -24.13 -17.54 -13.55
C PHE A 160 -24.81 -16.21 -13.21
N GLN A 161 -25.87 -16.27 -12.43
CA GLN A 161 -26.60 -15.09 -11.99
C GLN A 161 -26.12 -14.61 -10.62
N VAL A 162 -26.02 -13.30 -10.46
CA VAL A 162 -25.66 -12.68 -9.18
C VAL A 162 -26.31 -11.30 -9.07
N VAL A 163 -26.60 -10.86 -7.85
CA VAL A 163 -26.98 -9.48 -7.56
C VAL A 163 -25.69 -8.67 -7.40
N ALA A 164 -25.51 -7.66 -8.24
CA ALA A 164 -24.31 -6.85 -8.27
C ALA A 164 -24.63 -5.37 -8.52
N SER A 165 -23.69 -4.52 -8.13
CA SER A 165 -23.78 -3.06 -8.31
C SER A 165 -22.94 -2.66 -9.52
N PRO A 166 -23.46 -1.87 -10.48
CA PRO A 166 -22.66 -1.37 -11.58
C PRO A 166 -21.61 -0.40 -11.05
N LEU A 167 -20.47 -0.35 -11.75
CA LEU A 167 -19.43 0.61 -11.48
C LEU A 167 -19.40 1.70 -12.55
N ARG A 168 -19.27 2.95 -12.10
CA ARG A 168 -19.05 4.11 -12.95
C ARG A 168 -17.57 4.27 -13.25
N PHE A 169 -17.22 4.34 -14.52
CA PHE A 169 -15.88 4.73 -14.92
C PHE A 169 -15.57 6.16 -14.44
N LEU A 170 -14.40 6.34 -13.81
CA LEU A 170 -13.93 7.67 -13.39
C LEU A 170 -12.84 8.19 -14.32
N ILE A 171 -11.75 7.44 -14.46
CA ILE A 171 -10.56 7.89 -15.19
C ILE A 171 -9.71 6.70 -15.61
N ASP A 172 -8.98 6.85 -16.70
CA ASP A 172 -7.87 5.98 -17.06
C ASP A 172 -6.55 6.62 -16.60
N LEU A 173 -5.96 6.08 -15.54
CA LEU A 173 -4.71 6.57 -14.97
C LEU A 173 -3.51 6.39 -15.93
N GLY A 174 -3.58 5.42 -16.86
CA GLY A 174 -2.54 5.21 -17.87
C GLY A 174 -2.45 6.36 -18.88
N THR A 175 -3.54 7.13 -19.04
CA THR A 175 -3.52 8.37 -19.84
C THR A 175 -2.91 9.55 -19.08
N GLN A 176 -2.82 9.45 -17.76
CA GLN A 176 -2.40 10.55 -16.89
C GLN A 176 -0.98 10.41 -16.37
N PHE A 177 -0.51 9.18 -16.18
CA PHE A 177 0.78 8.87 -15.59
C PHE A 177 1.45 7.72 -16.33
N GLN A 178 2.78 7.78 -16.43
CA GLN A 178 3.56 6.78 -17.16
C GLN A 178 4.51 6.03 -16.24
N PRO A 179 4.50 4.68 -16.20
CA PRO A 179 5.50 3.91 -15.47
C PRO A 179 6.90 4.05 -16.11
N PRO A 180 8.00 3.82 -15.36
CA PRO A 180 8.01 3.30 -14.00
C PRO A 180 7.67 4.34 -12.93
N PHE A 181 7.00 3.88 -11.88
CA PHE A 181 6.70 4.67 -10.68
C PHE A 181 7.83 4.56 -9.67
N THR A 182 8.24 5.69 -9.10
CA THR A 182 9.36 5.79 -8.15
C THR A 182 8.94 6.55 -6.90
N LEU A 183 9.52 6.15 -5.76
CA LEU A 183 9.40 6.88 -4.50
C LEU A 183 10.54 7.88 -4.39
N ARG A 184 10.23 9.12 -4.03
CA ARG A 184 11.20 10.18 -3.73
C ARG A 184 10.76 10.97 -2.52
#